data_AF-A0A7W1QQ06-F1
#
_entry.id   AF-A0A7W1QQ06-F1
#
_cell.length_a   1.000
_cell.length_b   1.000
_cell.length_c   1.000
_cell.angle_alpha   90.00
_cell.angle_beta   90.00
_cell.angle_gamma   90.00
#
_symmetry.space_group_name_H-M   'P 1'
#
loop_
_entity.id
_entity.type
_entity.pdbx_description
1 polymer ?
#
loop_
_entity_poly.entity_id
_entity_poly.type
_entity_poly.pdbx_seq_one_letter_code
_entity_poly.pdbx_strand_id
1 'polypeptide(L)'
;YATHTQPDVEAWLSKHPRITLHFTPTSGSWLNLVEVFFSIITRQAIRRGSFASVKDLVGVIRLFIEGWNERCHPFVWTKSPDLVLSHARARKRTSDAEH
;
A
#
# COMPACT_ATOMS: atom_id res chain seq x y z
N TYR A 1 0.52 -12.93 -13.28
CA TYR A 1 1.48 -13.03 -12.16
C TYR A 1 0.82 -12.43 -10.93
N ALA A 2 0.29 -13.26 -10.03
CA ALA A 2 -0.35 -12.82 -8.79
C ALA A 2 0.51 -13.33 -7.62
N THR A 3 1.36 -12.46 -7.08
CA THR A 3 2.30 -12.82 -5.99
C THR A 3 1.57 -13.15 -4.69
N HIS A 4 0.34 -12.67 -4.51
CA HIS A 4 -0.47 -12.85 -3.30
C HIS A 4 -1.38 -14.10 -3.31
N THR A 5 -1.36 -14.88 -4.39
CA THR A 5 -2.13 -16.14 -4.55
C THR A 5 -1.22 -17.28 -5.01
N GLN A 6 0.09 -17.18 -4.74
CA GLN A 6 1.00 -18.28 -5.04
C GLN A 6 0.81 -19.41 -4.03
N PRO A 7 0.93 -20.69 -4.44
CA PRO A 7 0.77 -21.83 -3.54
C PRO A 7 1.63 -21.74 -2.28
N ASP A 8 2.87 -21.24 -2.41
CA ASP A 8 3.78 -21.07 -1.27
C ASP A 8 3.26 -20.03 -0.25
N VAL A 9 2.60 -18.97 -0.74
CA VAL A 9 2.01 -17.92 0.11
C VAL A 9 0.77 -18.46 0.83
N GLU A 10 -0.08 -19.21 0.14
CA GLU A 10 -1.26 -19.85 0.73
C GLU A 10 -0.88 -20.92 1.76
N ALA A 11 0.13 -21.74 1.44
CA ALA A 11 0.70 -22.72 2.36
C ALA A 11 1.33 -22.05 3.59
N TRP A 12 1.89 -20.85 3.45
CA TRP A 12 2.38 -20.08 4.58
C TRP A 12 1.22 -19.50 5.41
N LEU A 13 0.21 -18.90 4.78
CA LEU A 13 -0.95 -18.30 5.48
C LEU A 13 -1.74 -19.35 6.27
N SER A 14 -1.91 -20.56 5.73
CA SER A 14 -2.59 -21.66 6.44
C SER A 14 -1.87 -22.06 7.74
N LYS A 15 -0.54 -21.90 7.79
CA LYS A 15 0.28 -22.12 8.99
C LYS A 15 0.26 -20.93 9.97
N HIS A 16 -0.25 -19.76 9.56
CA HIS A 16 -0.21 -18.52 10.34
C HIS A 16 -1.63 -17.91 10.51
N PRO A 17 -2.53 -18.55 11.28
CA PRO A 17 -3.94 -18.16 11.37
C PRO A 17 -4.17 -16.78 12.04
N ARG A 18 -3.15 -16.20 12.69
CA ARG A 18 -3.20 -14.84 13.23
C ARG A 18 -3.15 -13.75 12.16
N ILE A 19 -2.88 -14.12 10.90
CA ILE A 19 -2.71 -13.19 9.79
C ILE A 19 -3.91 -13.33 8.86
N THR A 20 -4.66 -12.24 8.70
CA THR A 20 -5.77 -12.13 7.75
C THR A 20 -5.43 -11.08 6.71
N LEU A 21 -5.48 -11.47 5.43
CA LEU A 21 -5.25 -10.54 4.34
C LEU A 21 -6.57 -9.88 3.92
N HIS A 22 -6.57 -8.54 3.88
CA HIS A 22 -7.65 -7.74 3.31
C HIS A 22 -7.18 -7.13 2.01
N PHE A 23 -7.71 -7.62 0.88
CA PHE A 23 -7.37 -7.09 -0.43
C PHE A 23 -8.24 -5.88 -0.75
N THR A 24 -7.61 -4.81 -1.26
CA THR A 24 -8.35 -3.71 -1.86
C THR A 24 -9.04 -4.19 -3.14
N PRO A 25 -10.23 -3.66 -3.50
CA PRO A 25 -10.86 -3.98 -4.78
C PRO A 25 -9.90 -3.74 -5.94
N THR A 26 -10.04 -4.51 -7.03
CA THR A 26 -9.27 -4.26 -8.26
C THR A 26 -9.42 -2.80 -8.69
N SER A 27 -8.33 -2.13 -9.07
CA SER A 27 -8.31 -0.67 -9.36
C SER A 27 -8.59 0.25 -8.15
N GLY A 28 -8.66 -0.29 -6.93
CA GLY A 28 -8.84 0.42 -5.66
C GLY A 28 -7.52 0.80 -4.98
N SER A 29 -6.44 0.96 -5.74
CA SER A 29 -5.08 1.21 -5.24
C SER A 29 -5.01 2.48 -4.36
N TRP A 30 -5.89 3.45 -4.63
CA TRP A 30 -6.04 4.68 -3.85
C TRP A 30 -6.46 4.48 -2.38
N LEU A 31 -7.03 3.32 -2.02
CA LEU A 31 -7.32 2.94 -0.63
C LEU A 31 -6.09 2.42 0.11
N ASN A 32 -5.02 2.09 -0.61
CA ASN A 32 -3.82 1.49 -0.05
C ASN A 32 -2.88 2.57 0.51
N LEU A 33 -2.78 2.67 1.84
CA LEU A 33 -1.94 3.67 2.50
C LEU A 33 -0.44 3.55 2.16
N VAL A 34 0.04 2.37 1.73
CA VAL A 34 1.44 2.25 1.29
C VAL A 34 1.71 3.07 0.03
N GLU A 35 0.73 3.23 -0.86
CA GLU A 35 0.86 4.06 -2.07
C GLU A 35 0.86 5.55 -1.72
N VAL A 36 0.09 5.94 -0.70
CA VAL A 36 0.14 7.28 -0.12
C VAL A 36 1.52 7.56 0.47
N PHE A 37 2.05 6.62 1.26
CA PHE A 37 3.39 6.71 1.83
C PHE A 37 4.45 6.86 0.72
N PHE A 38 4.41 6.04 -0.33
CA PHE A 38 5.32 6.16 -1.48
C PHE A 38 5.22 7.51 -2.17
N SER A 39 4.02 8.06 -2.30
CA SER A 39 3.82 9.40 -2.87
C SER A 39 4.41 10.51 -1.99
N ILE A 40 4.44 10.34 -0.67
CA ILE A 40 5.01 11.30 0.27
C ILE A 40 6.54 11.24 0.23
N ILE A 41 7.15 10.08 0.47
CA ILE A 41 8.61 9.92 0.46
C ILE A 41 9.19 10.30 -0.90
N THR A 42 8.48 9.99 -2.00
CA THR A 42 8.90 10.41 -3.34
C THR A 42 9.01 11.93 -3.43
N ARG A 43 7.99 12.67 -2.98
CA ARG A 43 7.98 14.14 -3.08
C ARG A 43 8.96 14.80 -2.11
N GLN A 44 9.14 14.25 -0.91
CA GLN A 44 9.91 14.89 0.16
C GLN A 44 11.39 14.51 0.15
N ALA A 45 11.75 13.29 -0.24
CA ALA A 45 13.11 12.78 -0.12
C ALA A 45 13.74 12.32 -1.45
N ILE A 46 12.95 11.76 -2.38
CA ILE A 46 13.53 11.06 -3.56
C ILE A 46 13.56 11.95 -4.82
N ARG A 47 12.47 12.63 -5.15
CA ARG A 47 12.26 13.29 -6.46
C ARG A 47 13.30 14.37 -6.80
N ARG A 48 13.90 14.99 -5.78
CA ARG A 48 14.92 16.04 -5.94
C ARG A 48 16.33 15.57 -5.57
N GLY A 49 16.48 14.31 -5.16
CA GLY A 49 17.76 13.72 -4.81
C GLY A 49 18.50 13.22 -6.05
N SER A 50 19.81 13.45 -6.09
CA SER A 50 20.73 12.73 -6.97
C SER A 50 21.58 11.81 -6.09
N PHE A 51 21.64 10.53 -6.43
CA PHE A 51 22.27 9.50 -5.60
C PHE A 51 23.41 8.85 -6.38
N ALA A 52 24.60 8.80 -5.79
CA ALA A 52 25.77 8.18 -6.42
C ALA A 52 25.71 6.64 -6.39
N SER A 53 24.90 6.07 -5.51
CA SER A 53 24.72 4.63 -5.37
C SER A 53 23.34 4.25 -4.80
N VAL A 54 22.98 2.98 -4.94
CA VAL A 54 21.80 2.39 -4.27
C VAL A 54 21.91 2.51 -2.74
N LYS A 55 23.13 2.39 -2.20
CA LYS A 55 23.38 2.53 -0.76
C LYS A 55 23.00 3.93 -0.26
N ASP A 56 23.30 4.96 -1.03
CA ASP A 56 22.96 6.34 -0.68
C ASP A 56 21.44 6.56 -0.69
N LEU A 57 20.75 6.00 -1.70
CA LEU A 57 19.28 6.03 -1.76
C LEU A 57 18.66 5.32 -0.56
N VAL A 58 19.15 4.13 -0.19
CA VAL A 58 18.69 3.39 0.99
C VAL A 58 18.92 4.19 2.28
N GLY A 59 20.06 4.86 2.40
CA GLY A 59 20.36 5.74 3.54
C GLY A 59 19.35 6.87 3.68
N VAL A 60 19.03 7.56 2.59
CA VAL A 60 18.03 8.63 2.58
C VAL A 60 16.62 8.12 2.91
N ILE A 61 16.24 6.95 2.39
CA ILE A 61 14.95 6.31 2.74
C ILE A 61 14.89 5.98 4.24
N ARG A 62 15.96 5.45 4.82
CA ARG A 62 16.01 5.14 6.27
C ARG A 62 15.89 6.38 7.13
N LEU A 63 16.67 7.42 6.83
CA LEU A 63 16.61 8.71 7.53
C LEU A 63 15.20 9.33 7.46
N PHE A 64 14.56 9.24 6.29
CA PHE A 64 13.18 9.69 6.15
C PHE A 64 12.22 8.90 7.05
N ILE A 65 12.32 7.57 7.09
CA ILE A 65 11.47 6.71 7.91
C ILE A 65 11.67 7.00 9.40
N GLU A 66 12.91 7.16 9.85
CA GLU A 66 13.23 7.49 11.25
C GLU A 66 12.57 8.82 11.66
N GLY A 67 12.80 9.90 10.90
CA GLY A 67 12.20 11.20 11.17
C GLY A 67 10.68 11.27 10.93
N TRP A 68 10.11 10.35 10.15
CA TRP A 68 8.65 10.20 10.01
C TRP A 68 8.06 9.52 11.25
N ASN A 69 8.70 8.47 11.76
CA ASN A 69 8.24 7.71 12.93
C ASN A 69 8.23 8.55 14.21
N GLU A 70 9.18 9.47 14.39
CA GLU A 70 9.20 10.41 15.52
C GLU A 70 7.96 11.33 15.57
N ARG A 71 7.33 11.59 14.42
CA ARG A 71 6.17 12.49 14.28
C ARG A 71 4.93 11.74 13.78
N CYS A 72 4.95 10.41 13.85
CA CYS A 72 3.89 9.61 13.25
C CYS A 72 2.56 9.96 13.91
N HIS A 73 1.57 10.22 13.07
CA HIS A 73 0.21 10.46 13.51
C HIS A 73 -0.72 9.63 12.63
N PRO A 74 -1.90 9.23 13.15
CA PRO A 74 -2.90 8.57 12.33
C PRO A 74 -3.23 9.39 11.08
N PHE A 75 -3.45 8.72 9.96
CA PHE A 75 -3.94 9.37 8.76
C PHE A 75 -5.41 9.75 8.97
N VAL A 76 -5.73 11.05 8.81
CA VAL A 76 -7.10 11.54 8.93
C VAL A 76 -7.77 11.41 7.56
N TRP A 77 -8.75 10.52 7.47
CA TRP A 77 -9.58 10.40 6.26
C TRP A 77 -10.48 11.62 6.13
N THR A 78 -10.31 12.37 5.04
CA THR A 78 -11.10 13.59 4.76
C THR A 78 -12.42 13.31 4.06
N LYS A 79 -12.59 12.09 3.52
CA LYS A 79 -13.83 11.64 2.88
C LYS A 79 -14.54 10.64 3.78
N SER A 80 -15.85 10.83 3.97
CA SER A 80 -16.67 9.84 4.67
C SER A 80 -16.76 8.53 3.87
N PRO A 81 -17.00 7.39 4.55
CA PRO A 81 -17.27 6.12 3.87
C PRO A 81 -18.39 6.22 2.84
N ASP A 82 -19.48 6.94 3.14
CA ASP A 82 -20.61 7.11 2.20
C ASP A 82 -20.22 7.86 0.93
N LEU A 83 -19.39 8.91 1.06
CA LEU A 83 -18.85 9.64 -0.08
C LEU A 83 -17.93 8.73 -0.91
N VAL A 84 -17.13 7.89 -0.28
CA VAL A 84 -16.30 6.90 -0.96
C VAL A 84 -17.15 5.86 -1.69
N LEU A 85 -18.17 5.30 -1.03
CA LEU A 85 -19.04 4.26 -1.57
C LEU A 85 -19.88 4.77 -2.74
N SER A 86 -20.35 6.01 -2.71
CA SER A 86 -21.08 6.62 -3.83
C SER A 86 -20.21 6.79 -5.09
N HIS A 87 -18.91 7.02 -4.93
CA HIS A 87 -17.95 7.08 -6.05
C HIS A 87 -17.40 5.71 -6.45
N ALA A 88 -17.40 4.74 -5.53
CA ALA A 88 -17.11 3.35 -5.83
C ALA A 88 -18.27 2.79 -6.67
N ARG A 89 -18.18 2.98 -7.99
CA ARG A 89 -19.14 2.42 -8.95
C ARG A 89 -19.42 0.97 -8.56
N ALA A 90 -20.70 0.62 -8.41
CA ALA A 90 -21.12 -0.77 -8.34
C ALA A 90 -20.46 -1.49 -9.51
N ARG A 91 -19.44 -2.30 -9.23
CA ARG A 91 -18.83 -3.13 -10.25
C ARG A 91 -19.96 -3.97 -10.84
N LYS A 92 -20.04 -4.07 -12.16
CA LYS A 92 -20.80 -5.15 -12.78
C LYS A 92 -20.41 -6.43 -12.06
N ARG A 93 -21.42 -7.23 -11.69
CA ARG A 93 -21.31 -8.51 -10.98
C ARG A 93 -20.70 -9.59 -11.88
N THR A 94 -19.60 -9.27 -12.55
CA THR A 94 -18.87 -10.10 -13.48
C THR A 94 -17.39 -9.81 -13.25
N SER A 95 -16.83 -10.43 -12.21
CA SER A 95 -15.47 -10.90 -12.30
C SER A 95 -15.59 -12.41 -12.44
N ASP A 96 -15.37 -12.92 -13.65
CA ASP A 96 -14.86 -14.28 -13.83
C ASP A 96 -13.49 -14.31 -13.16
N ALA A 97 -13.51 -14.47 -11.84
CA ALA A 97 -12.41 -15.00 -11.07
C ALA A 97 -12.92 -16.37 -10.64
N GLU A 98 -12.77 -17.35 -11.54
CA GLU A 98 -12.78 -18.73 -11.10
C GLU A 98 -11.60 -18.88 -10.13
N HIS A 99 -11.96 -19.24 -8.89
CA HIS A 99 -11.08 -19.61 -7.80
C HIS A 99 -10.61 -21.05 -7.98
#